data_AF-A0A7S3ZWV2-F1
#
_entry.id   AF-A0A7S3ZWV2-F1
#
_cell.length_a   1.000
_cell.length_b   1.000
_cell.length_c   1.000
_cell.angle_alpha   90.00
_cell.angle_beta   90.00
_cell.angle_gamma   90.00
#
_symmetry.space_group_name_H-M   'P 1'
#
loop_
_entity.id
_entity.type
_entity.pdbx_description
1 polymer ?
#
loop_
_entity_poly.entity_id
_entity_poly.type
_entity_poly.pdbx_seq_one_letter_code
_entity_poly.pdbx_strand_id
1 'polypeptide(L)'
;MSAMADASDANTMDPAGGLLKFFIGEDPVQRCLRHPLLREYVTDAAFCRRLRELQKKCEAATTPEAMGELTRLMLHDPRLTQCSMAGAGMNLTVESEDIKKAERTGDVEKMSPIRVDDVVAAQEMCQDSATAKAEGNARFAAGDSAGALAFWARALRLDRENDGPDDMALAAALYGNIAAALLKLGYWSRAEQAASRAVAYCDVVENVNVRRRALYRRALAREKRRDVARAYSDVLEARGLRPNSPFFTQSTRRTTQAQKLDPPPAELKLLNRDARRLLKLTKHADEARKARVKRRAEEARAAHQRTAGVGLASKPASSMPVPGSTLGYLEESDRSRWAEARLAELLENVEVDLGQGACVAITTCLSNESSVSASVTRKRGQRSLYYDIDVKCAWRAEWRGFDLSPAKDGPRPLEGSIRLYNVSHETRYEPGADPTVAYMYQVGYKLPRPDWFDGSAATAAAPPWARTLIDGAHELYAAAAGAVDALVREMTEK
;
A
#
# COMPACT_ATOMS: atom_id res chain seq x y z
N MET A 1 -56.92 -36.65 24.95
CA MET A 1 -56.75 -35.31 25.53
C MET A 1 -55.29 -35.16 25.95
N SER A 2 -54.65 -34.10 25.45
CA SER A 2 -53.36 -33.52 25.88
C SER A 2 -52.08 -34.37 25.75
N ALA A 3 -50.98 -33.86 25.21
CA ALA A 3 -50.73 -32.59 24.53
C ALA A 3 -49.40 -32.74 23.77
N MET A 4 -49.37 -32.18 22.56
CA MET A 4 -48.17 -31.74 21.88
C MET A 4 -47.59 -30.54 22.66
N ALA A 5 -46.30 -30.59 22.98
CA ALA A 5 -45.42 -29.48 23.39
C ALA A 5 -44.00 -30.08 23.42
N ASP A 6 -42.92 -29.55 22.86
CA ASP A 6 -42.66 -28.31 22.17
C ASP A 6 -41.54 -28.61 21.15
N ALA A 7 -41.79 -28.34 19.87
CA ALA A 7 -40.79 -28.35 18.80
C ALA A 7 -40.65 -26.92 18.26
N SER A 8 -40.40 -25.97 19.17
CA SER A 8 -40.45 -24.53 18.93
C SER A 8 -39.17 -23.82 19.38
N ASP A 9 -37.99 -24.41 19.17
CA ASP A 9 -36.70 -23.76 19.42
C ASP A 9 -35.69 -23.95 18.27
N ALA A 10 -36.16 -23.81 17.03
CA ALA A 10 -35.32 -23.87 15.83
C ALA A 10 -35.58 -22.69 14.90
N ASN A 11 -35.59 -21.46 15.44
CA ASN A 11 -35.36 -20.26 14.60
C ASN A 11 -34.97 -19.03 15.42
N THR A 12 -34.14 -19.19 16.46
CA THR A 12 -33.26 -18.10 16.87
C THR A 12 -32.32 -17.87 15.70
N MET A 13 -32.66 -16.91 14.82
CA MET A 13 -31.72 -16.37 13.85
C MET A 13 -30.42 -16.13 14.60
N ASP A 14 -29.36 -16.88 14.29
CA ASP A 14 -28.02 -16.64 14.81
C ASP A 14 -27.69 -15.19 14.41
N PRO A 15 -27.76 -14.23 15.35
CA PRO A 15 -27.74 -12.81 14.99
C PRO A 15 -26.36 -12.40 14.44
N ALA A 16 -25.36 -13.25 14.65
CA ALA A 16 -24.08 -13.21 14.00
C ALA A 16 -24.04 -14.28 12.92
N GLY A 17 -24.49 -13.95 11.69
CA GLY A 17 -24.37 -14.85 10.54
C GLY A 17 -23.01 -15.56 10.54
N GLY A 18 -22.98 -16.86 10.23
CA GLY A 18 -21.92 -17.81 10.65
C GLY A 18 -20.46 -17.37 10.44
N LEU A 19 -20.22 -16.42 9.54
CA LEU A 19 -18.93 -15.74 9.30
C LEU A 19 -18.40 -14.93 10.50
N LEU A 20 -19.26 -14.37 11.36
CA LEU A 20 -18.83 -13.56 12.52
C LEU A 20 -18.63 -14.38 13.79
N LYS A 21 -19.08 -15.64 13.79
CA LYS A 21 -19.04 -16.54 14.94
C LYS A 21 -17.63 -16.74 15.50
N PHE A 22 -16.60 -16.66 14.64
CA PHE A 22 -15.20 -16.75 15.07
C PHE A 22 -14.80 -15.66 16.07
N PHE A 23 -15.38 -14.47 15.97
CA PHE A 23 -14.96 -13.27 16.70
C PHE A 23 -15.78 -12.97 17.94
N ILE A 24 -16.83 -13.76 18.21
CA ILE A 24 -17.75 -13.54 19.34
C ILE A 24 -17.54 -14.62 20.42
N GLY A 25 -17.60 -14.17 21.67
CA GLY A 25 -17.53 -15.01 22.88
C GLY A 25 -16.10 -15.18 23.38
N GLU A 26 -15.44 -16.25 22.97
CA GLU A 26 -14.05 -16.54 23.38
C GLU A 26 -13.06 -15.65 22.63
N ASP A 27 -11.93 -15.31 23.29
CA ASP A 27 -10.86 -14.50 22.68
C ASP A 27 -10.43 -15.09 21.32
N PRO A 28 -10.60 -14.35 20.21
CA PRO A 28 -10.27 -14.83 18.88
C PRO A 28 -8.78 -15.18 18.74
N VAL A 29 -7.91 -14.58 19.56
CA VAL A 29 -6.48 -14.93 19.57
C VAL A 29 -6.27 -16.36 20.09
N GLN A 30 -6.99 -16.77 21.15
CA GLN A 30 -6.92 -18.13 21.69
C GLN A 30 -7.49 -19.17 20.72
N ARG A 31 -8.53 -18.79 19.98
CA ARG A 31 -9.05 -19.62 18.87
C ARG A 31 -8.02 -19.79 17.76
N CYS A 32 -7.34 -18.72 17.35
CA CYS A 32 -6.25 -18.81 16.37
C CYS A 32 -5.12 -19.74 16.83
N LEU A 33 -4.71 -19.66 18.11
CA LEU A 33 -3.65 -20.51 18.66
C LEU A 33 -3.96 -22.01 18.58
N ARG A 34 -5.22 -22.40 18.77
CA ARG A 34 -5.65 -23.81 18.68
C ARG A 34 -5.88 -24.28 17.24
N HIS A 35 -6.02 -23.34 16.30
CA HIS A 35 -6.29 -23.69 14.91
C HIS A 35 -4.98 -23.90 14.13
N PRO A 36 -4.77 -25.07 13.48
CA PRO A 36 -3.51 -25.41 12.82
C PRO A 36 -3.03 -24.38 11.79
N LEU A 37 -3.96 -23.80 11.03
CA LEU A 37 -3.65 -22.83 9.96
C LEU A 37 -3.56 -21.37 10.43
N LEU A 38 -4.10 -21.03 11.60
CA LEU A 38 -4.18 -19.63 12.07
C LEU A 38 -3.15 -19.33 13.15
N ARG A 39 -2.61 -20.35 13.82
CA ARG A 39 -1.65 -20.19 14.90
C ARG A 39 -0.44 -19.37 14.49
N GLU A 40 0.02 -19.51 13.23
CA GLU A 40 1.19 -18.82 12.71
C GLU A 40 1.06 -17.29 12.74
N TYR A 41 -0.17 -16.76 12.65
CA TYR A 41 -0.41 -15.32 12.66
C TYR A 41 -0.40 -14.71 14.06
N VAL A 42 -0.44 -15.52 15.12
CA VAL A 42 -0.60 -15.02 16.49
C VAL A 42 0.64 -14.27 16.99
N THR A 43 1.81 -14.54 16.40
CA THR A 43 3.03 -13.76 16.69
C THR A 43 3.01 -12.35 16.10
N ASP A 44 2.05 -12.03 15.24
CA ASP A 44 1.85 -10.69 14.71
C ASP A 44 0.96 -9.85 15.62
N ALA A 45 1.59 -8.96 16.38
CA ALA A 45 0.91 -8.02 17.26
C ALA A 45 -0.11 -7.13 16.52
N ALA A 46 0.13 -6.78 15.25
CA ALA A 46 -0.82 -5.97 14.48
C ALA A 46 -2.10 -6.75 14.17
N PHE A 47 -1.94 -8.02 13.76
CA PHE A 47 -3.05 -8.93 13.56
C PHE A 47 -3.84 -9.19 14.84
N CYS A 48 -3.14 -9.49 15.96
CA CYS A 48 -3.80 -9.70 17.25
C CYS A 48 -4.56 -8.45 17.75
N ARG A 49 -4.07 -7.23 17.46
CA ARG A 49 -4.84 -6.01 17.73
C ARG A 49 -6.09 -5.92 16.86
N ARG A 50 -5.96 -6.17 15.55
CA ARG A 50 -7.10 -6.21 14.62
C ARG A 50 -8.17 -7.22 15.06
N LEU A 51 -7.77 -8.41 15.49
CA LEU A 51 -8.70 -9.43 16.01
C LEU A 51 -9.51 -8.92 17.20
N ARG A 52 -8.85 -8.29 18.18
CA ARG A 52 -9.53 -7.76 19.37
C ARG A 52 -10.38 -6.53 19.07
N GLU A 53 -9.93 -5.68 18.16
CA GLU A 53 -10.73 -4.55 17.67
C GLU A 53 -11.98 -5.04 16.94
N LEU A 54 -11.84 -6.09 16.11
CA LEU A 54 -12.94 -6.68 15.40
C LEU A 54 -13.93 -7.36 16.35
N GLN A 55 -13.45 -8.13 17.35
CA GLN A 55 -14.30 -8.69 18.40
C GLN A 55 -15.15 -7.60 19.07
N LYS A 56 -14.53 -6.51 19.54
CA LYS A 56 -15.25 -5.41 20.18
C LYS A 56 -16.31 -4.79 19.27
N LYS A 57 -16.01 -4.66 17.98
CA LYS A 57 -16.97 -4.13 17.01
C LYS A 57 -18.09 -5.13 16.74
N CYS A 58 -17.80 -6.43 16.62
CA CYS A 58 -18.82 -7.48 16.47
C CYS A 58 -19.78 -7.52 17.67
N GLU A 59 -19.25 -7.39 18.89
CA GLU A 59 -20.05 -7.35 20.13
C GLU A 59 -20.93 -6.09 20.22
N ALA A 60 -20.47 -4.96 19.67
CA ALA A 60 -21.20 -3.69 19.69
C ALA A 60 -22.18 -3.52 18.52
N ALA A 61 -22.03 -4.32 17.47
CA ALA A 61 -22.80 -4.16 16.26
C ALA A 61 -24.20 -4.77 16.44
N THR A 62 -25.23 -3.92 16.36
CA THR A 62 -26.64 -4.31 16.49
C THR A 62 -27.45 -4.01 15.22
N THR A 63 -26.88 -3.27 14.26
CA THR A 63 -27.56 -2.86 13.02
C THR A 63 -27.02 -3.61 11.81
N PRO A 64 -27.85 -3.91 10.78
CA PRO A 64 -27.39 -4.56 9.55
C PRO A 64 -26.26 -3.81 8.84
N GLU A 65 -26.27 -2.48 8.90
CA GLU A 65 -25.23 -1.62 8.33
C GLU A 65 -23.87 -1.83 9.01
N ALA A 66 -23.84 -1.87 10.34
CA ALA A 66 -22.62 -2.14 11.10
C ALA A 66 -22.06 -3.55 10.79
N MET A 67 -22.94 -4.53 10.55
CA MET A 67 -22.56 -5.88 10.11
C MET A 67 -21.95 -5.89 8.71
N GLY A 68 -22.50 -5.08 7.80
CA GLY A 68 -21.94 -4.87 6.46
C GLY A 68 -20.54 -4.24 6.51
N GLU A 69 -20.32 -3.25 7.37
CA GLU A 69 -18.99 -2.65 7.57
C GLU A 69 -17.98 -3.63 8.14
N LEU A 70 -18.38 -4.46 9.11
CA LEU A 70 -17.52 -5.50 9.69
C LEU A 70 -17.10 -6.52 8.64
N THR A 71 -18.04 -6.96 7.81
CA THR A 71 -17.77 -7.91 6.73
C THR A 71 -16.77 -7.33 5.73
N ARG A 72 -16.90 -6.04 5.35
CA ARG A 72 -15.92 -5.36 4.49
C ARG A 72 -14.53 -5.31 5.13
N LEU A 73 -14.43 -4.96 6.42
CA LEU A 73 -13.15 -4.94 7.14
C LEU A 73 -12.45 -6.29 7.12
N MET A 74 -13.21 -7.40 7.22
CA MET A 74 -12.66 -8.75 7.18
C MET A 74 -12.15 -9.15 5.81
N LEU A 75 -12.83 -8.70 4.74
CA LEU A 75 -12.43 -8.99 3.36
C LEU A 75 -11.14 -8.26 2.93
N HIS A 76 -10.76 -7.19 3.62
CA HIS A 76 -9.50 -6.47 3.35
C HIS A 76 -8.26 -7.18 3.92
N ASP A 77 -8.38 -8.00 4.97
CA ASP A 77 -7.26 -8.78 5.51
C ASP A 77 -7.53 -10.27 5.23
N PRO A 78 -6.76 -10.93 4.32
CA PRO A 78 -7.00 -12.32 3.97
C PRO A 78 -6.93 -13.24 5.20
N ARG A 79 -6.16 -12.88 6.23
CA ARG A 79 -6.10 -13.66 7.49
C ARG A 79 -7.38 -13.54 8.30
N LEU A 80 -8.01 -12.35 8.33
CA LEU A 80 -9.31 -12.18 8.98
C LEU A 80 -10.42 -12.92 8.21
N THR A 81 -10.34 -12.93 6.89
CA THR A 81 -11.21 -13.77 6.06
C THR A 81 -11.02 -15.24 6.40
N GLN A 82 -9.77 -15.71 6.55
CA GLN A 82 -9.48 -17.08 6.97
C GLN A 82 -10.08 -17.43 8.34
N CYS A 83 -9.95 -16.53 9.33
CA CYS A 83 -10.60 -16.65 10.63
C CYS A 83 -12.12 -16.77 10.51
N SER A 84 -12.74 -15.92 9.68
CA SER A 84 -14.18 -15.93 9.43
C SER A 84 -14.67 -17.27 8.89
N MET A 85 -13.98 -17.76 7.86
CA MET A 85 -14.30 -19.05 7.23
C MET A 85 -14.15 -20.19 8.23
N ALA A 86 -13.09 -20.18 9.04
CA ALA A 86 -12.89 -21.16 10.11
C ALA A 86 -14.04 -21.14 11.14
N GLY A 87 -14.56 -19.96 11.48
CA GLY A 87 -15.74 -19.81 12.35
C GLY A 87 -17.02 -20.41 11.77
N ALA A 88 -17.17 -20.37 10.45
CA ALA A 88 -18.26 -20.98 9.72
C ALA A 88 -18.05 -22.49 9.46
N GLY A 89 -16.95 -23.07 9.96
CA GLY A 89 -16.60 -24.48 9.73
C GLY A 89 -15.98 -24.76 8.35
N MET A 90 -15.59 -23.72 7.62
CA MET A 90 -14.91 -23.82 6.33
C MET A 90 -13.40 -23.64 6.49
N ASN A 91 -12.61 -24.50 5.86
CA ASN A 91 -11.15 -24.38 5.83
C ASN A 91 -10.72 -23.62 4.58
N LEU A 92 -10.45 -22.32 4.73
CA LEU A 92 -9.75 -21.53 3.73
C LEU A 92 -8.25 -21.59 4.01
N THR A 93 -7.43 -21.82 3.00
CA THR A 93 -5.98 -21.65 3.07
C THR A 93 -5.61 -20.32 2.43
N VAL A 94 -4.85 -19.50 3.15
CA VAL A 94 -4.31 -18.24 2.64
C VAL A 94 -2.84 -18.47 2.33
N GLU A 95 -2.46 -18.26 1.08
CA GLU A 95 -1.08 -18.46 0.66
C GLU A 95 -0.21 -17.27 1.07
N SER A 96 1.08 -17.52 1.23
CA SER A 96 2.06 -16.46 1.53
C SER A 96 2.09 -15.35 0.47
N GLU A 97 1.69 -15.66 -0.77
CA GLU A 97 1.61 -14.69 -1.86
C GLU A 97 0.45 -13.70 -1.70
N ASP A 98 -0.71 -14.18 -1.21
CA ASP A 98 -1.87 -13.35 -0.95
C ASP A 98 -1.58 -12.33 0.15
N ILE A 99 -0.89 -12.78 1.20
CA ILE A 99 -0.45 -11.91 2.28
C ILE A 99 0.55 -10.87 1.76
N LYS A 100 1.55 -11.27 0.97
CA LYS A 100 2.50 -10.34 0.34
C LYS A 100 1.81 -9.36 -0.62
N LYS A 101 0.72 -9.77 -1.27
CA LYS A 101 -0.09 -8.88 -2.10
C LYS A 101 -0.80 -7.85 -1.23
N ALA A 102 -1.47 -8.28 -0.16
CA ALA A 102 -2.14 -7.40 0.80
C ALA A 102 -1.16 -6.44 1.53
N GLU A 103 0.08 -6.88 1.77
CA GLU A 103 1.15 -6.02 2.31
C GLU A 103 1.59 -4.95 1.31
N ARG A 104 1.61 -5.26 0.01
CA ARG A 104 1.99 -4.32 -1.05
C ARG A 104 0.91 -3.27 -1.31
N THR A 105 -0.36 -3.66 -1.25
CA THR A 105 -1.50 -2.74 -1.37
C THR A 105 -1.68 -1.86 -0.13
N GLY A 106 -1.12 -2.27 1.00
CA GLY A 106 -1.21 -1.56 2.27
C GLY A 106 -2.47 -1.91 3.07
N ASP A 107 -3.24 -2.91 2.62
CA ASP A 107 -4.40 -3.43 3.35
C ASP A 107 -3.95 -4.10 4.66
N VAL A 108 -2.75 -4.69 4.64
CA VAL A 108 -2.16 -5.40 5.77
C VAL A 108 -0.79 -4.84 6.13
N GLU A 109 -0.54 -4.65 7.44
CA GLU A 109 0.81 -4.37 7.94
C GLU A 109 1.73 -5.57 7.71
N LYS A 110 2.99 -5.30 7.36
CA LYS A 110 4.01 -6.34 7.17
C LYS A 110 4.06 -7.29 8.38
N MET A 111 3.84 -8.58 8.12
CA MET A 111 3.72 -9.65 9.11
C MET A 111 4.93 -9.66 10.05
N SER A 112 4.75 -10.09 11.30
CA SER A 112 5.91 -10.29 12.19
C SER A 112 6.87 -11.34 11.61
N PRO A 113 8.19 -11.09 11.63
CA PRO A 113 9.15 -12.07 11.13
C PRO A 113 9.32 -13.27 12.06
N ILE A 114 8.87 -13.18 13.31
CA ILE A 114 9.01 -14.23 14.32
C ILE A 114 7.88 -15.24 14.13
N ARG A 115 8.21 -16.53 14.01
CA ARG A 115 7.21 -17.61 13.96
C ARG A 115 6.87 -18.13 15.36
N VAL A 116 5.71 -18.77 15.51
CA VAL A 116 5.31 -19.39 16.78
C VAL A 116 6.34 -20.42 17.21
N ASP A 117 6.81 -21.25 16.28
CA ASP A 117 7.78 -22.30 16.55
C ASP A 117 9.10 -21.74 17.09
N ASP A 118 9.53 -20.56 16.61
CA ASP A 118 10.72 -19.89 17.13
C ASP A 118 10.53 -19.42 18.58
N VAL A 119 9.31 -18.98 18.92
CA VAL A 119 8.98 -18.55 20.28
C VAL A 119 8.94 -19.75 21.23
N VAL A 120 8.31 -20.86 20.81
CA VAL A 120 8.24 -22.10 21.58
C VAL A 120 9.65 -22.66 21.79
N ALA A 121 10.45 -22.76 20.72
CA ALA A 121 11.84 -23.21 20.82
C ALA A 121 12.66 -22.33 21.77
N ALA A 122 12.52 -21.01 21.70
CA ALA A 122 13.20 -20.11 22.61
C ALA A 122 12.76 -20.27 24.08
N GLN A 123 11.48 -20.58 24.33
CA GLN A 123 10.96 -20.82 25.67
C GLN A 123 11.44 -22.15 26.26
N GLU A 124 11.47 -23.21 25.47
CA GLU A 124 11.88 -24.55 25.89
C GLU A 124 13.40 -24.63 26.11
N MET A 125 14.18 -24.07 25.18
CA MET A 125 15.64 -24.20 25.18
C MET A 125 16.34 -23.27 26.17
N CYS A 126 15.74 -22.13 26.53
CA CYS A 126 16.42 -21.11 27.30
C CYS A 126 15.65 -20.74 28.59
N GLN A 127 16.25 -21.14 29.71
CA GLN A 127 15.80 -20.79 31.06
C GLN A 127 16.51 -19.56 31.63
N ASP A 128 17.67 -19.19 31.08
CA ASP A 128 18.43 -18.01 31.50
C ASP A 128 18.68 -17.03 30.35
N SER A 129 18.88 -15.75 30.70
CA SER A 129 19.03 -14.66 29.73
C SER A 129 20.35 -14.74 28.94
N ALA A 130 21.41 -15.28 29.53
CA ALA A 130 22.73 -15.37 28.91
C ALA A 130 22.76 -16.42 27.79
N THR A 131 22.18 -17.58 28.03
CA THR A 131 21.96 -18.68 27.09
C THR A 131 21.05 -18.21 25.96
N ALA A 132 19.93 -17.56 26.27
CA ALA A 132 19.05 -16.99 25.24
C ALA A 132 19.77 -15.98 24.34
N LYS A 133 20.63 -15.13 24.92
CA LYS A 133 21.47 -14.20 24.16
C LYS A 133 22.48 -14.93 23.28
N ALA A 134 23.17 -15.93 23.80
CA ALA A 134 24.18 -16.70 23.08
C ALA A 134 23.56 -17.44 21.88
N GLU A 135 22.43 -18.11 22.08
CA GLU A 135 21.72 -18.83 21.04
C GLU A 135 21.19 -17.89 19.95
N GLY A 136 20.63 -16.73 20.34
CA GLY A 136 20.24 -15.70 19.39
C GLY A 136 21.42 -15.19 18.55
N ASN A 137 22.61 -15.06 19.14
CA ASN A 137 23.82 -14.68 18.40
C ASN A 137 24.27 -15.78 17.43
N ALA A 138 24.20 -17.05 17.85
CA ALA A 138 24.54 -18.20 17.01
C ALA A 138 23.64 -18.29 15.77
N ARG A 139 22.32 -18.18 15.97
CA ARG A 139 21.34 -18.16 14.86
C ARG A 139 21.54 -16.97 13.93
N PHE A 140 21.81 -15.79 14.48
CA PHE A 140 22.09 -14.61 13.66
C PHE A 140 23.36 -14.76 12.80
N ALA A 141 24.38 -15.44 13.33
CA ALA A 141 25.61 -15.77 12.60
C ALA A 141 25.36 -16.82 11.51
N ALA A 142 24.47 -17.79 11.77
CA ALA A 142 24.01 -18.78 10.79
C ALA A 142 23.08 -18.20 9.70
N GLY A 143 22.69 -16.93 9.80
CA GLY A 143 21.83 -16.24 8.84
C GLY A 143 20.34 -16.28 9.19
N ASP A 144 19.93 -17.06 10.20
CA ASP A 144 18.57 -17.08 10.73
C ASP A 144 18.29 -15.84 11.60
N SER A 145 17.97 -14.73 10.91
CA SER A 145 17.67 -13.46 11.56
C SER A 145 16.29 -13.45 12.22
N ALA A 146 15.35 -14.29 11.78
CA ALA A 146 13.99 -14.37 12.31
C ALA A 146 13.97 -15.14 13.64
N GLY A 147 14.57 -16.33 13.68
CA GLY A 147 14.71 -17.10 14.90
C GLY A 147 15.55 -16.36 15.95
N ALA A 148 16.64 -15.70 15.55
CA ALA A 148 17.44 -14.89 16.47
C ALA A 148 16.63 -13.82 17.24
N LEU A 149 15.61 -13.22 16.60
CA LEU A 149 14.74 -12.25 17.26
C LEU A 149 13.93 -12.88 18.40
N ALA A 150 13.46 -14.13 18.24
CA ALA A 150 12.71 -14.84 19.28
C ALA A 150 13.57 -15.08 20.53
N PHE A 151 14.82 -15.52 20.32
CA PHE A 151 15.78 -15.78 21.41
C PHE A 151 16.19 -14.49 22.14
N TRP A 152 16.48 -13.39 21.42
CA TRP A 152 16.77 -12.12 22.09
C TRP A 152 15.53 -11.52 22.80
N ALA A 153 14.33 -11.73 22.28
CA ALA A 153 13.10 -11.34 22.96
C ALA A 153 12.85 -12.19 24.23
N ARG A 154 13.23 -13.48 24.22
CA ARG A 154 13.22 -14.31 25.42
C ARG A 154 14.26 -13.83 26.44
N ALA A 155 15.49 -13.51 26.01
CA ALA A 155 16.52 -12.95 26.88
C ALA A 155 16.05 -11.68 27.60
N LEU A 156 15.44 -10.74 26.86
CA LEU A 156 14.87 -9.52 27.45
C LEU A 156 13.73 -9.77 28.44
N ARG A 157 12.96 -10.85 28.26
CA ARG A 157 11.91 -11.23 29.22
C ARG A 157 12.50 -11.82 30.48
N LEU A 158 13.43 -12.76 30.33
CA LEU A 158 14.13 -13.40 31.45
C LEU A 158 14.90 -12.39 32.31
N ASP A 159 15.53 -11.40 31.67
CA ASP A 159 16.21 -10.31 32.38
C ASP A 159 15.27 -9.51 33.30
N ARG A 160 14.02 -9.31 32.87
CA ARG A 160 12.98 -8.60 33.64
C ARG A 160 12.24 -9.47 34.64
N GLU A 161 12.17 -10.78 34.37
CA GLU A 161 11.55 -11.77 35.26
C GLU A 161 12.44 -12.06 36.48
N ASN A 162 13.75 -11.79 36.38
CA ASN A 162 14.63 -11.83 37.53
C ASN A 162 14.27 -10.70 38.51
N ASP A 163 14.07 -11.03 39.80
CA ASP A 163 13.78 -10.08 40.89
C ASP A 163 14.92 -9.09 41.20
N GLY A 164 15.94 -9.02 40.34
CA GLY A 164 17.07 -8.10 40.44
C GLY A 164 16.83 -6.80 39.66
N PRO A 165 17.72 -5.80 39.82
CA PRO A 165 17.70 -4.62 38.96
C PRO A 165 17.97 -5.03 37.50
N ASP A 166 17.15 -4.52 36.57
CA ASP A 166 17.32 -4.70 35.12
C ASP A 166 18.79 -4.48 34.71
N ASP A 167 19.40 -5.45 34.00
CA ASP A 167 20.72 -5.26 33.42
C ASP A 167 20.59 -4.38 32.17
N MET A 168 20.66 -3.07 32.41
CA MET A 168 20.57 -2.04 31.36
C MET A 168 21.66 -2.22 30.28
N ALA A 169 22.83 -2.80 30.62
CA ALA A 169 23.91 -3.04 29.67
C ALA A 169 23.54 -4.19 28.72
N LEU A 170 22.99 -5.26 29.29
CA LEU A 170 22.45 -6.40 28.54
C LEU A 170 21.29 -5.96 27.65
N ALA A 171 20.35 -5.18 28.19
CA ALA A 171 19.23 -4.64 27.43
C ALA A 171 19.70 -3.78 26.24
N ALA A 172 20.68 -2.90 26.45
CA ALA A 172 21.27 -2.09 25.38
C ALA A 172 21.87 -2.96 24.25
N ALA A 173 22.61 -4.01 24.62
CA ALA A 173 23.20 -4.94 23.66
C ALA A 173 22.13 -5.72 22.88
N LEU A 174 21.11 -6.26 23.56
CA LEU A 174 20.02 -7.03 22.97
C LEU A 174 19.18 -6.18 22.01
N TYR A 175 18.78 -4.96 22.41
CA TYR A 175 18.08 -4.04 21.52
C TYR A 175 18.93 -3.63 20.31
N GLY A 176 20.25 -3.49 20.50
CA GLY A 176 21.19 -3.30 19.42
C GLY A 176 21.15 -4.45 18.41
N ASN A 177 21.19 -5.70 18.87
CA ASN A 177 21.16 -6.89 18.03
C ASN A 177 19.81 -7.07 17.32
N ILE A 178 18.70 -6.85 18.03
CA ILE A 178 17.35 -6.81 17.47
C ILE A 178 17.27 -5.81 16.32
N ALA A 179 17.80 -4.58 16.50
CA ALA A 179 17.83 -3.59 15.43
C ALA A 179 18.61 -4.08 14.20
N ALA A 180 19.72 -4.81 14.38
CA ALA A 180 20.50 -5.37 13.28
C ALA A 180 19.73 -6.45 12.50
N ALA A 181 19.03 -7.36 13.18
CA ALA A 181 18.20 -8.36 12.52
C ALA A 181 17.00 -7.75 11.79
N LEU A 182 16.32 -6.78 12.41
CA LEU A 182 15.21 -6.08 11.78
C LEU A 182 15.64 -5.29 10.54
N LEU A 183 16.86 -4.75 10.50
CA LEU A 183 17.43 -4.16 9.29
C LEU A 183 17.62 -5.21 8.18
N LYS A 184 18.16 -6.40 8.49
CA LYS A 184 18.32 -7.48 7.51
C LYS A 184 16.97 -7.93 6.93
N LEU A 185 15.95 -8.03 7.79
CA LEU A 185 14.59 -8.48 7.43
C LEU A 185 13.73 -7.37 6.78
N GLY A 186 14.24 -6.14 6.72
CA GLY A 186 13.54 -5.00 6.13
C GLY A 186 12.37 -4.44 6.94
N TYR A 187 12.43 -4.52 8.26
CA TYR A 187 11.47 -3.91 9.19
C TYR A 187 12.01 -2.58 9.72
N TRP A 188 12.13 -1.59 8.83
CA TRP A 188 12.81 -0.33 9.10
C TRP A 188 12.23 0.44 10.29
N SER A 189 10.90 0.49 10.43
CA SER A 189 10.25 1.18 11.56
C SER A 189 10.56 0.51 12.91
N ARG A 190 10.46 -0.83 12.98
CA ARG A 190 10.79 -1.59 14.19
C ARG A 190 12.28 -1.53 14.51
N ALA A 191 13.14 -1.55 13.49
CA ALA A 191 14.59 -1.38 13.65
C ALA A 191 14.96 -0.03 14.26
N GLU A 192 14.31 1.06 13.81
CA GLU A 192 14.49 2.39 14.38
C GLU A 192 14.07 2.43 15.87
N GLN A 193 12.93 1.83 16.22
CA GLN A 193 12.45 1.77 17.60
C GLN A 193 13.42 0.99 18.51
N ALA A 194 13.86 -0.20 18.05
CA ALA A 194 14.83 -1.01 18.78
C ALA A 194 16.16 -0.27 18.97
N ALA A 195 16.68 0.36 17.91
CA ALA A 195 17.90 1.15 17.99
C ALA A 195 17.75 2.37 18.92
N SER A 196 16.58 3.01 18.94
CA SER A 196 16.29 4.13 19.85
C SER A 196 16.27 3.70 21.32
N ARG A 197 15.69 2.53 21.62
CA ARG A 197 15.75 1.94 22.96
C ARG A 197 17.18 1.62 23.36
N ALA A 198 17.98 1.03 22.46
CA ALA A 198 19.39 0.75 22.73
C ALA A 198 20.18 2.04 23.08
N VAL A 199 19.95 3.14 22.35
CA VAL A 199 20.57 4.44 22.66
C VAL A 199 20.14 4.94 24.04
N ALA A 200 18.85 4.85 24.36
CA ALA A 200 18.33 5.29 25.67
C ALA A 200 18.96 4.53 26.84
N TYR A 201 19.13 3.21 26.72
CA TYR A 201 19.85 2.42 27.73
C TYR A 201 21.34 2.77 27.80
N CYS A 202 21.98 3.04 26.66
CA CYS A 202 23.37 3.48 26.64
C CYS A 202 23.59 4.86 27.26
N ASP A 203 22.58 5.74 27.24
CA ASP A 203 22.65 7.04 27.90
C ASP A 203 22.65 6.89 29.45
N VAL A 204 22.20 5.75 29.97
CA VAL A 204 22.24 5.40 31.41
C VAL A 204 23.54 4.69 31.79
N VAL A 205 23.97 3.70 31.00
CA VAL A 205 25.16 2.85 31.31
C VAL A 205 26.47 3.42 30.74
N GLU A 206 26.39 4.51 29.97
CA GLU A 206 27.52 5.20 29.34
C GLU A 206 28.37 4.32 28.40
N ASN A 207 27.77 3.33 27.71
CA ASN A 207 28.50 2.47 26.77
C ASN A 207 28.64 3.11 25.38
N VAL A 208 29.74 3.82 25.13
CA VAL A 208 30.00 4.56 23.88
C VAL A 208 29.97 3.67 22.64
N ASN A 209 30.51 2.46 22.70
CA ASN A 209 30.61 1.56 21.54
C ASN A 209 29.25 1.00 21.13
N VAL A 210 28.44 0.55 22.11
CA VAL A 210 27.08 0.07 21.84
C VAL A 210 26.20 1.22 21.35
N ARG A 211 26.33 2.40 21.96
CA ARG A 211 25.63 3.62 21.56
C ARG A 211 25.92 3.98 20.10
N ARG A 212 27.20 4.00 19.71
CA ARG A 212 27.63 4.30 18.34
C ARG A 212 27.01 3.34 17.32
N ARG A 213 27.08 2.03 17.58
CA ARG A 213 26.47 1.00 16.72
C ARG A 213 24.96 1.16 16.64
N ALA A 214 24.30 1.47 17.75
CA ALA A 214 22.86 1.72 17.79
C ALA A 214 22.47 2.96 16.98
N LEU A 215 23.20 4.07 17.12
CA LEU A 215 23.00 5.28 16.32
C LEU A 215 23.15 5.01 14.82
N TYR A 216 24.20 4.28 14.43
CA TYR A 216 24.41 3.93 13.03
C TYR A 216 23.28 3.05 12.47
N ARG A 217 22.83 2.04 13.23
CA ARG A 217 21.68 1.20 12.85
C ARG A 217 20.38 2.03 12.75
N ARG A 218 20.17 2.98 13.66
CA ARG A 218 19.05 3.92 13.62
C ARG A 218 19.09 4.80 12.36
N ALA A 219 20.28 5.27 11.98
CA ALA A 219 20.48 6.05 10.77
C ALA A 219 20.10 5.25 9.51
N LEU A 220 20.56 3.99 9.40
CA LEU A 220 20.22 3.11 8.29
C LEU A 220 18.70 2.87 8.19
N ALA A 221 18.04 2.65 9.33
CA ALA A 221 16.59 2.49 9.37
C ALA A 221 15.84 3.75 8.90
N ARG A 222 16.27 4.93 9.37
CA ARG A 222 15.69 6.24 8.99
C ARG A 222 15.90 6.57 7.51
N GLU A 223 17.08 6.26 6.98
CA GLU A 223 17.37 6.42 5.56
C GLU A 223 16.42 5.57 4.70
N LYS A 224 16.21 4.30 5.05
CA LYS A 224 15.27 3.42 4.33
C LYS A 224 13.82 3.90 4.43
N ARG A 225 13.46 4.61 5.51
CA ARG A 225 12.17 5.30 5.67
C ARG A 225 12.09 6.66 4.97
N ARG A 226 13.14 7.07 4.25
CA ARG A 226 13.27 8.39 3.61
C ARG A 226 13.34 9.58 4.58
N ASP A 227 13.61 9.35 5.86
CA ASP A 227 13.92 10.39 6.85
C ASP A 227 15.44 10.68 6.88
N VAL A 228 15.92 11.24 5.77
CA VAL A 228 17.36 11.46 5.52
C VAL A 228 17.97 12.46 6.50
N ALA A 229 17.20 13.47 6.93
CA ALA A 229 17.69 14.51 7.83
C ALA A 229 18.02 13.94 9.22
N ARG A 230 17.13 13.12 9.79
CA ARG A 230 17.41 12.46 11.07
C ARG A 230 18.48 11.38 10.94
N ALA A 231 18.53 10.67 9.80
CA ALA A 231 19.62 9.73 9.52
C ALA A 231 20.99 10.42 9.52
N TYR A 232 21.10 11.60 8.90
CA TYR A 232 22.33 12.38 8.89
C TYR A 232 22.76 12.81 10.30
N SER A 233 21.81 13.29 11.11
CA SER A 233 22.06 13.64 12.51
C SER A 233 22.62 12.46 13.31
N ASP A 234 22.04 11.27 13.14
CA ASP A 234 22.50 10.05 13.84
C ASP A 234 23.92 9.65 13.41
N VAL A 235 24.28 9.78 12.13
CA VAL A 235 25.65 9.47 11.65
C VAL A 235 26.67 10.45 12.22
N LEU A 236 26.33 11.74 12.29
CA LEU A 236 27.20 12.74 12.92
C LEU A 236 27.39 12.41 14.40
N GLU A 237 26.31 12.11 15.10
CA GLU A 237 26.36 11.76 16.53
C GLU A 237 27.17 10.47 16.78
N ALA A 238 27.03 9.46 15.92
CA ALA A 238 27.83 8.24 15.96
C ALA A 238 29.34 8.53 15.77
N ARG A 239 29.68 9.51 14.94
CA ARG A 239 31.06 9.99 14.77
C ARG A 239 31.58 10.79 15.98
N GLY A 240 30.72 11.14 16.94
CA GLY A 240 31.06 12.04 18.05
C GLY A 240 30.97 13.53 17.69
N LEU A 241 30.38 13.86 16.55
CA LEU A 241 30.09 15.24 16.15
C LEU A 241 28.64 15.58 16.51
N ARG A 242 28.41 16.64 17.28
CA ARG A 242 27.04 17.13 17.47
C ARG A 242 26.62 17.95 16.25
N PRO A 243 25.48 17.66 15.61
CA PRO A 243 24.85 18.63 14.75
C PRO A 243 24.43 19.83 15.61
N ASN A 244 24.74 21.06 15.17
CA ASN A 244 24.21 22.28 15.77
C ASN A 244 22.68 22.29 15.56
N SER A 245 21.95 21.66 16.48
CA SER A 245 20.48 21.61 16.50
C SER A 245 19.97 22.16 17.84
N PRO A 246 18.97 23.06 17.83
CA PRO A 246 18.39 23.64 19.05
C PRO A 246 17.54 22.66 19.88
N PHE A 247 17.34 21.41 19.44
CA PHE A 247 16.40 20.45 20.06
C PHE A 247 17.00 19.53 21.14
N PHE A 248 18.29 19.66 21.49
CA PHE A 248 18.92 18.77 22.47
C PHE A 248 18.96 19.37 23.89
N THR A 249 18.33 18.67 24.84
CA THR A 249 18.25 19.05 26.26
C THR A 249 19.55 18.80 27.02
N GLN A 250 19.71 19.58 28.09
CA GLN A 250 20.91 19.74 28.93
C GLN A 250 21.43 18.44 29.60
N SER A 251 20.59 17.40 29.72
CA SER A 251 20.96 16.10 30.29
C SER A 251 22.02 15.36 29.47
N THR A 252 22.04 15.51 28.14
CA THR A 252 23.05 14.90 27.28
C THR A 252 24.44 15.56 27.38
N ARG A 253 24.57 16.71 28.05
CA ARG A 253 25.87 17.42 28.18
C ARG A 253 26.83 16.75 29.17
N ARG A 254 26.32 16.03 30.19
CA ARG A 254 27.16 15.47 31.26
C ARG A 254 27.86 14.17 30.88
N THR A 255 27.25 13.34 30.05
CA THR A 255 27.75 12.00 29.66
C THR A 255 28.89 12.02 28.62
N THR A 256 29.12 13.15 27.92
CA THR A 256 30.03 13.20 26.76
C THR A 256 31.40 13.84 27.03
N GLN A 257 31.64 14.31 28.25
CA GLN A 257 32.94 14.86 28.63
C GLN A 257 33.92 13.79 29.12
N ALA A 258 33.44 12.59 29.49
CA ALA A 258 34.25 11.59 30.19
C ALA A 258 35.02 10.60 29.29
N GLN A 259 34.56 10.25 28.08
CA GLN A 259 35.28 9.28 27.22
C GLN A 259 35.12 9.57 25.72
N LYS A 260 35.97 10.46 25.18
CA LYS A 260 36.17 10.58 23.73
C LYS A 260 37.08 9.43 23.24
N LEU A 261 36.53 8.23 23.11
CA LEU A 261 37.17 7.21 22.28
C LEU A 261 36.85 7.51 20.82
N ASP A 262 37.86 7.89 20.05
CA ASP A 262 37.73 8.02 18.61
C ASP A 262 37.27 6.69 18.00
N PRO A 263 36.37 6.70 16.99
CA PRO A 263 35.97 5.49 16.31
C PRO A 263 37.17 4.82 15.63
N PRO A 264 37.23 3.47 15.61
CA PRO A 264 38.23 2.73 14.88
C PRO A 264 38.37 3.24 13.43
N PRO A 265 39.56 3.28 12.83
CA PRO A 265 39.80 3.91 11.53
C PRO A 265 38.88 3.39 10.41
N ALA A 266 38.55 2.10 10.41
CA ALA A 266 37.63 1.49 9.45
C ALA A 266 36.18 2.01 9.62
N GLU A 267 35.71 2.11 10.87
CA GLU A 267 34.38 2.65 11.19
C GLU A 267 34.31 4.15 10.86
N LEU A 268 35.37 4.91 11.16
CA LEU A 268 35.44 6.33 10.84
C LEU A 268 35.37 6.60 9.33
N LYS A 269 36.05 5.77 8.51
CA LYS A 269 35.96 5.87 7.04
C LYS A 269 34.53 5.64 6.56
N LEU A 270 33.83 4.64 7.11
CA LEU A 270 32.44 4.33 6.80
C LEU A 270 31.51 5.50 7.17
N LEU A 271 31.60 5.99 8.41
CA LEU A 271 30.80 7.12 8.90
C LEU A 271 31.03 8.38 8.07
N ASN A 272 32.27 8.66 7.67
CA ASN A 272 32.59 9.81 6.81
C ASN A 272 31.99 9.69 5.41
N ARG A 273 32.06 8.50 4.81
CA ARG A 273 31.43 8.22 3.51
C ARG A 273 29.92 8.44 3.59
N ASP A 274 29.29 7.86 4.60
CA ASP A 274 27.84 7.89 4.75
C ASP A 274 27.34 9.30 5.13
N ALA A 275 28.08 10.04 5.98
CA ALA A 275 27.79 11.44 6.29
C ALA A 275 27.81 12.32 5.03
N ARG A 276 28.83 12.18 4.16
CA ARG A 276 28.90 12.92 2.89
C ARG A 276 27.74 12.57 1.96
N ARG A 277 27.39 11.28 1.87
CA ARG A 277 26.27 10.81 1.05
C ARG A 277 24.93 11.36 1.54
N LEU A 278 24.66 11.24 2.84
CA LEU A 278 23.42 11.74 3.45
C LEU A 278 23.32 13.26 3.36
N LEU A 279 24.42 14.00 3.54
CA LEU A 279 24.43 15.46 3.36
C LEU A 279 24.04 15.89 1.93
N LYS A 280 24.46 15.15 0.90
CA LYS A 280 24.02 15.41 -0.48
C LYS A 280 22.52 15.15 -0.64
N LEU A 281 22.03 14.03 -0.08
CA LEU A 281 20.61 13.67 -0.13
C LEU A 281 19.73 14.67 0.64
N THR A 282 20.17 15.20 1.78
CA THR A 282 19.41 16.23 2.52
C THR A 282 19.32 17.52 1.71
N LYS A 283 20.41 17.96 1.06
CA LYS A 283 20.39 19.14 0.19
C LYS A 283 19.40 18.99 -0.97
N HIS A 284 19.42 17.85 -1.66
CA HIS A 284 18.46 17.57 -2.73
C HIS A 284 17.02 17.49 -2.22
N ALA A 285 16.79 16.91 -1.05
CA ALA A 285 15.45 16.87 -0.44
C ALA A 285 14.93 18.28 -0.09
N ASP A 286 15.80 19.16 0.43
CA ASP A 286 15.47 20.55 0.74
C ASP A 286 15.21 21.37 -0.53
N GLU A 287 16.01 21.20 -1.58
CA GLU A 287 15.80 21.81 -2.89
C GLU A 287 14.46 21.37 -3.50
N ALA A 288 14.16 20.07 -3.49
CA ALA A 288 12.89 19.53 -3.97
C ALA A 288 11.70 20.06 -3.15
N ARG A 289 11.84 20.20 -1.82
CA ARG A 289 10.82 20.79 -0.96
C ARG A 289 10.60 22.27 -1.30
N LYS A 290 11.67 23.06 -1.46
CA LYS A 290 11.58 24.47 -1.87
C LYS A 290 10.91 24.60 -3.24
N ALA A 291 11.25 23.74 -4.21
CA ALA A 291 10.63 23.72 -5.52
C ALA A 291 9.11 23.41 -5.45
N ARG A 292 8.69 22.43 -4.64
CA ARG A 292 7.26 22.12 -4.42
C ARG A 292 6.51 23.28 -3.78
N VAL A 293 7.09 23.94 -2.78
CA VAL A 293 6.48 25.12 -2.14
C VAL A 293 6.36 26.26 -3.14
N LYS A 294 7.40 26.51 -3.94
CA LYS A 294 7.40 27.53 -4.99
C LYS A 294 6.30 27.25 -6.03
N ARG A 295 6.22 26.02 -6.54
CA ARG A 295 5.19 25.60 -7.51
C ARG A 295 3.78 25.76 -6.93
N ARG A 296 3.56 25.34 -5.68
CA ARG A 296 2.25 25.51 -5.02
C ARG A 296 1.90 26.98 -4.84
N ALA A 297 2.87 27.85 -4.55
CA ALA A 297 2.66 29.28 -4.46
C ALA A 297 2.35 29.93 -5.83
N GLU A 298 3.00 29.46 -6.90
CA GLU A 298 2.74 29.89 -8.28
C GLU A 298 1.35 29.43 -8.75
N GLU A 299 0.97 28.17 -8.50
CA GLU A 299 -0.36 27.64 -8.78
C GLU A 299 -1.45 28.39 -8.01
N ALA A 300 -1.21 28.73 -6.73
CA ALA A 300 -2.13 29.54 -5.93
C ALA A 300 -2.26 30.97 -6.47
N ARG A 301 -1.16 31.61 -6.92
CA ARG A 301 -1.22 32.93 -7.58
C ARG A 301 -1.98 32.87 -8.89
N ALA A 302 -1.75 31.85 -9.72
CA ALA A 302 -2.45 31.65 -10.98
C ALA A 302 -3.95 31.35 -10.77
N ALA A 303 -4.31 30.63 -9.71
CA ALA A 303 -5.70 30.44 -9.31
C ALA A 303 -6.35 31.76 -8.88
N HIS A 304 -5.65 32.56 -8.08
CA HIS A 304 -6.16 33.85 -7.63
C HIS A 304 -6.36 34.85 -8.78
N GLN A 305 -5.46 34.87 -9.76
CA GLN A 305 -5.60 35.67 -10.98
C GLN A 305 -6.81 35.24 -11.83
N ARG A 306 -7.10 33.93 -11.89
CA ARG A 306 -8.29 33.40 -12.57
C ARG A 306 -9.59 33.81 -11.86
N THR A 307 -9.61 33.80 -10.53
CA THR A 307 -10.80 34.19 -9.75
C THR A 307 -11.02 35.70 -9.67
N ALA A 308 -9.96 36.50 -9.80
CA ALA A 308 -10.04 37.96 -9.69
C ALA A 308 -10.62 38.67 -10.92
N GLY A 309 -11.03 37.94 -11.97
CA GLY A 309 -11.74 38.51 -13.12
C GLY A 309 -10.97 39.64 -13.82
N VAL A 310 -9.64 39.67 -13.73
CA VAL A 310 -8.84 40.66 -14.45
C VAL A 310 -8.93 40.31 -15.92
N GLY A 311 -9.77 41.05 -16.64
CA GLY A 311 -9.92 40.94 -18.09
C GLY A 311 -8.55 40.88 -18.74
N LEU A 312 -8.34 39.84 -19.55
CA LEU A 312 -7.26 39.78 -20.51
C LEU A 312 -7.42 40.98 -21.44
N ALA A 313 -6.81 42.10 -21.07
CA ALA A 313 -6.58 43.21 -21.99
C ALA A 313 -5.73 42.64 -23.12
N SER A 314 -6.34 42.55 -24.30
CA SER A 314 -5.72 42.20 -25.56
C SER A 314 -4.47 43.07 -25.76
N LYS A 315 -3.29 42.47 -25.66
CA LYS A 315 -2.08 43.12 -26.14
C LYS A 315 -2.20 43.27 -27.67
N PRO A 316 -1.92 44.45 -28.23
CA PRO A 316 -1.96 44.64 -29.68
C PRO A 316 -0.84 43.83 -30.33
N ALA A 317 -1.21 43.12 -31.39
CA ALA A 317 -0.30 42.42 -32.28
C ALA A 317 0.62 43.44 -32.98
N SER A 318 1.87 43.50 -32.58
CA SER A 318 2.92 44.24 -33.29
C SER A 318 4.30 43.77 -32.83
N SER A 319 4.84 42.74 -33.49
CA SER A 319 6.27 42.72 -33.83
C SER A 319 6.52 41.71 -34.94
N MET A 320 7.16 42.21 -36.00
CA MET A 320 7.57 41.47 -37.18
C MET A 320 8.60 40.38 -36.83
N PRO A 321 8.60 39.23 -37.51
CA PRO A 321 9.64 38.24 -37.32
C PRO A 321 10.93 38.68 -38.01
N VAL A 322 11.99 38.84 -37.21
CA VAL A 322 13.38 38.95 -37.69
C VAL A 322 13.86 37.55 -38.07
N PRO A 323 14.34 37.31 -39.30
CA PRO A 323 14.87 36.01 -39.68
C PRO A 323 16.35 35.90 -39.26
N GLY A 324 16.65 34.93 -38.39
CA GLY A 324 18.02 34.43 -38.22
C GLY A 324 18.47 34.24 -36.76
N SER A 325 18.24 33.05 -36.21
CA SER A 325 19.30 32.22 -35.60
C SER A 325 18.70 30.97 -34.95
N THR A 326 18.87 29.84 -35.62
CA THR A 326 18.62 28.49 -35.13
C THR A 326 19.64 28.10 -34.05
N LEU A 327 19.18 27.52 -32.92
CA LEU A 327 19.77 26.30 -32.32
C LEU A 327 18.96 25.83 -31.09
N GLY A 328 17.99 24.94 -31.36
CA GLY A 328 17.57 23.92 -30.40
C GLY A 328 16.47 24.28 -29.40
N TYR A 329 15.49 25.10 -29.78
CA TYR A 329 14.31 25.31 -28.93
C TYR A 329 13.44 24.04 -28.88
N LEU A 330 13.06 23.67 -27.66
CA LEU A 330 12.07 22.64 -27.38
C LEU A 330 10.72 23.17 -27.86
N GLU A 331 10.18 22.63 -28.94
CA GLU A 331 8.80 22.93 -29.34
C GLU A 331 7.89 21.97 -28.58
N GLU A 332 7.10 22.51 -27.65
CA GLU A 332 6.08 21.78 -26.91
C GLU A 332 4.71 22.17 -27.46
N SER A 333 3.94 21.18 -27.92
CA SER A 333 2.58 21.35 -28.40
C SER A 333 1.63 20.57 -27.50
N ASP A 334 0.76 21.28 -26.79
CA ASP A 334 -0.32 20.69 -26.01
C ASP A 334 -1.41 20.17 -26.97
N ARG A 335 -1.74 18.89 -26.85
CA ARG A 335 -2.75 18.18 -27.64
C ARG A 335 -3.93 17.69 -26.79
N SER A 336 -3.96 18.04 -25.49
CA SER A 336 -4.93 17.50 -24.53
C SER A 336 -6.39 17.70 -24.97
N ARG A 337 -6.77 18.92 -25.39
CA ARG A 337 -8.16 19.22 -25.84
C ARG A 337 -8.55 18.48 -27.11
N TRP A 338 -7.62 18.35 -28.05
CA TRP A 338 -7.86 17.60 -29.28
C TRP A 338 -8.01 16.11 -28.98
N ALA A 339 -7.14 15.58 -28.11
CA ALA A 339 -7.14 14.18 -27.72
C ALA A 339 -8.43 13.83 -26.96
N GLU A 340 -8.90 14.70 -26.08
CA GLU A 340 -10.16 14.55 -25.35
C GLU A 340 -11.36 14.47 -26.31
N ALA A 341 -11.48 15.41 -27.24
CA ALA A 341 -12.57 15.43 -28.23
C ALA A 341 -12.53 14.20 -29.15
N ARG A 342 -11.33 13.83 -29.62
CA ARG A 342 -11.15 12.67 -30.51
C ARG A 342 -11.43 11.35 -29.81
N LEU A 343 -11.05 11.23 -28.53
CA LEU A 343 -11.32 10.03 -27.74
C LEU A 343 -12.81 9.84 -27.50
N ALA A 344 -13.55 10.92 -27.23
CA ALA A 344 -15.00 10.86 -27.09
C ALA A 344 -15.66 10.35 -28.39
N GLU A 345 -15.23 10.84 -29.56
CA GLU A 345 -15.72 10.38 -30.87
C GLU A 345 -15.41 8.90 -31.15
N LEU A 346 -14.20 8.45 -30.79
CA LEU A 346 -13.80 7.06 -30.97
C LEU A 346 -14.56 6.11 -30.04
N LEU A 347 -14.91 6.55 -28.83
CA LEU A 347 -15.64 5.74 -27.85
C LEU A 347 -17.15 5.74 -28.06
N GLU A 348 -17.74 6.78 -28.65
CA GLU A 348 -19.18 6.87 -28.95
C GLU A 348 -19.66 5.76 -29.90
N ASN A 349 -18.77 5.24 -30.75
CA ASN A 349 -19.08 4.22 -31.75
C ASN A 349 -18.69 2.79 -31.34
N VAL A 350 -18.35 2.58 -30.06
CA VAL A 350 -17.90 1.26 -29.59
C VAL A 350 -19.13 0.44 -29.18
N GLU A 351 -19.51 -0.47 -30.08
CA GLU A 351 -20.56 -1.48 -29.91
C GLU A 351 -19.97 -2.86 -30.21
N VAL A 352 -20.28 -3.84 -29.36
CA VAL A 352 -19.92 -5.25 -29.54
C VAL A 352 -21.21 -6.07 -29.65
N ASP A 353 -21.39 -6.72 -30.79
CA ASP A 353 -22.46 -7.69 -31.02
C ASP A 353 -21.97 -9.07 -30.55
N LEU A 354 -22.67 -9.64 -29.56
CA LEU A 354 -22.36 -10.95 -28.97
C LEU A 354 -23.07 -12.10 -29.68
N GLY A 355 -23.87 -11.79 -30.71
CA GLY A 355 -24.76 -12.74 -31.37
C GLY A 355 -26.04 -13.04 -30.57
N GLN A 356 -26.95 -13.79 -31.18
CA GLN A 356 -28.26 -14.16 -30.60
C GLN A 356 -29.15 -12.97 -30.18
N GLY A 357 -28.86 -11.77 -30.69
CA GLY A 357 -29.57 -10.53 -30.34
C GLY A 357 -28.99 -9.78 -29.14
N ALA A 358 -27.91 -10.26 -28.51
CA ALA A 358 -27.26 -9.56 -27.40
C ALA A 358 -26.22 -8.55 -27.91
N CYS A 359 -26.25 -7.33 -27.38
CA CYS A 359 -25.35 -6.26 -27.75
C CYS A 359 -24.88 -5.50 -26.50
N VAL A 360 -23.62 -5.06 -26.47
CA VAL A 360 -23.05 -4.19 -25.45
C VAL A 360 -22.45 -2.97 -26.12
N ALA A 361 -22.77 -1.78 -25.63
CA ALA A 361 -22.27 -0.53 -26.20
C ALA A 361 -21.86 0.48 -25.12
N ILE A 362 -20.88 1.32 -25.43
CA ILE A 362 -20.61 2.53 -24.67
C ILE A 362 -21.72 3.53 -24.95
N THR A 363 -22.35 4.06 -23.90
CA THR A 363 -23.45 5.01 -24.04
C THR A 363 -23.01 6.44 -23.87
N THR A 364 -22.07 6.72 -22.96
CA THR A 364 -21.66 8.10 -22.68
C THR A 364 -20.26 8.14 -22.06
N CYS A 365 -19.40 9.03 -22.55
CA CYS A 365 -18.16 9.38 -21.85
C CYS A 365 -18.46 10.40 -20.74
N LEU A 366 -18.09 10.09 -19.50
CA LEU A 366 -18.29 10.96 -18.33
C LEU A 366 -17.16 12.00 -18.27
N SER A 367 -17.29 13.07 -19.05
CA SER A 367 -16.27 14.13 -19.19
C SER A 367 -15.85 14.80 -17.88
N ASN A 368 -16.78 14.94 -16.94
CA ASN A 368 -16.56 15.48 -15.59
C ASN A 368 -15.77 14.56 -14.65
N GLU A 369 -15.62 13.28 -14.99
CA GLU A 369 -14.79 12.32 -14.25
C GLU A 369 -13.64 11.73 -15.08
N SER A 370 -13.44 12.25 -16.29
CA SER A 370 -12.38 11.85 -17.21
C SER A 370 -11.33 12.95 -17.30
N SER A 371 -10.06 12.58 -17.43
CA SER A 371 -8.95 13.50 -17.65
C SER A 371 -8.03 12.97 -18.74
N VAL A 372 -7.82 13.77 -19.77
CA VAL A 372 -6.87 13.48 -20.85
C VAL A 372 -5.83 14.58 -20.87
N SER A 373 -4.56 14.23 -20.70
CA SER A 373 -3.44 15.12 -20.92
C SER A 373 -2.53 14.52 -21.98
N ALA A 374 -2.15 15.32 -22.98
CA ALA A 374 -1.28 14.89 -24.06
C ALA A 374 -0.41 16.06 -24.51
N SER A 375 0.89 15.86 -24.59
CA SER A 375 1.85 16.85 -25.08
C SER A 375 2.87 16.19 -26.00
N VAL A 376 3.21 16.91 -27.06
CA VAL A 376 4.24 16.50 -28.02
C VAL A 376 5.40 17.45 -27.87
N THR A 377 6.59 16.91 -27.59
CA THR A 377 7.82 17.71 -27.55
C THR A 377 8.71 17.35 -28.72
N ARG A 378 9.29 18.36 -29.38
CA ARG A 378 10.33 18.17 -30.40
C ARG A 378 11.64 18.76 -29.91
N LYS A 379 12.69 17.93 -29.88
CA LYS A 379 14.04 18.32 -29.50
C LYS A 379 15.04 17.75 -30.49
N ARG A 380 15.76 18.62 -31.20
CA ARG A 380 16.82 18.23 -32.17
C ARG A 380 16.34 17.22 -33.22
N GLY A 381 15.12 17.40 -33.73
CA GLY A 381 14.52 16.50 -34.73
C GLY A 381 13.97 15.20 -34.16
N GLN A 382 14.13 14.93 -32.86
CA GLN A 382 13.47 13.83 -32.16
C GLN A 382 12.15 14.32 -31.58
N ARG A 383 11.10 13.50 -31.72
CA ARG A 383 9.74 13.77 -31.25
C ARG A 383 9.43 12.80 -30.11
N SER A 384 8.92 13.32 -29.00
CA SER A 384 8.46 12.52 -27.86
C SER A 384 7.02 12.88 -27.53
N LEU A 385 6.19 11.86 -27.32
CA LEU A 385 4.81 11.99 -26.90
C LEU A 385 4.70 11.64 -25.41
N TYR A 386 4.10 12.55 -24.65
CA TYR A 386 3.77 12.34 -23.24
C TYR A 386 2.25 12.38 -23.10
N TYR A 387 1.64 11.32 -22.59
CA TYR A 387 0.20 11.30 -22.35
C TYR A 387 -0.19 10.59 -21.05
N ASP A 388 -1.30 11.03 -20.48
CA ASP A 388 -2.01 10.44 -19.35
C ASP A 388 -3.51 10.50 -19.67
N ILE A 389 -4.10 9.33 -19.88
CA ILE A 389 -5.49 9.15 -20.29
C ILE A 389 -6.20 8.37 -19.18
N ASP A 390 -7.14 9.03 -18.51
CA ASP A 390 -8.06 8.43 -17.54
C ASP A 390 -9.48 8.73 -17.99
N VAL A 391 -10.19 7.74 -18.53
CA VAL A 391 -11.54 7.94 -19.05
C VAL A 391 -12.52 7.02 -18.36
N LYS A 392 -13.63 7.60 -17.92
CA LYS A 392 -14.78 6.85 -17.41
C LYS A 392 -15.93 6.92 -18.41
N CYS A 393 -16.43 5.75 -18.81
CA CYS A 393 -17.56 5.61 -19.70
C CYS A 393 -18.70 4.93 -18.96
N ALA A 394 -19.94 5.35 -19.24
CA ALA A 394 -21.11 4.53 -19.00
C ALA A 394 -21.30 3.57 -20.18
N TRP A 395 -21.73 2.34 -19.88
CA TRP A 395 -22.06 1.35 -20.90
C TRP A 395 -23.41 0.71 -20.60
N ARG A 396 -24.02 0.15 -21.64
CA ARG A 396 -25.29 -0.57 -21.56
C ARG A 396 -25.21 -1.84 -22.40
N ALA A 397 -25.69 -2.94 -21.84
CA ALA A 397 -25.92 -4.18 -22.56
C ALA A 397 -27.41 -4.45 -22.64
N GLU A 398 -27.88 -4.87 -23.82
CA GLU A 398 -29.28 -5.18 -24.07
C GLU A 398 -29.41 -6.44 -24.93
N TRP A 399 -30.54 -7.13 -24.75
CA TRP A 399 -30.92 -8.25 -25.61
C TRP A 399 -32.03 -7.79 -26.54
N ARG A 400 -31.68 -7.50 -27.80
CA ARG A 400 -32.60 -7.11 -28.86
C ARG A 400 -33.45 -8.31 -29.28
N GLY A 401 -34.78 -8.15 -29.32
CA GLY A 401 -35.71 -9.16 -29.84
C GLY A 401 -36.40 -10.06 -28.80
N PHE A 402 -36.26 -9.79 -27.50
CA PHE A 402 -37.02 -10.48 -26.43
C PHE A 402 -38.06 -9.55 -25.80
N ASP A 403 -39.21 -10.08 -25.39
CA ASP A 403 -40.23 -9.31 -24.65
C ASP A 403 -39.74 -9.00 -23.23
N LEU A 404 -39.49 -7.71 -22.94
CA LEU A 404 -38.96 -7.20 -21.68
C LEU A 404 -40.04 -6.97 -20.61
N SER A 405 -41.25 -7.52 -20.78
CA SER A 405 -42.33 -7.32 -19.82
C SER A 405 -41.94 -7.81 -18.41
N PRO A 406 -42.19 -7.00 -17.35
CA PRO A 406 -41.62 -7.20 -16.01
C PRO A 406 -42.18 -8.41 -15.23
N ALA A 407 -43.01 -9.24 -15.85
CA ALA A 407 -43.78 -10.30 -15.21
C ALA A 407 -43.12 -11.70 -15.23
N LYS A 408 -41.96 -11.87 -15.88
CA LYS A 408 -41.17 -13.12 -15.86
C LYS A 408 -39.67 -12.80 -15.77
N ASP A 409 -38.85 -13.74 -15.28
CA ASP A 409 -37.38 -13.66 -15.16
C ASP A 409 -36.67 -13.59 -16.55
N GLY A 410 -37.04 -12.60 -17.37
CA GLY A 410 -36.49 -12.35 -18.70
C GLY A 410 -35.23 -11.48 -18.66
N PRO A 411 -34.52 -11.38 -19.80
CA PRO A 411 -33.33 -10.55 -19.94
C PRO A 411 -33.68 -9.09 -19.62
N ARG A 412 -32.84 -8.42 -18.84
CA ARG A 412 -32.96 -6.99 -18.54
C ARG A 412 -31.72 -6.26 -19.04
N PRO A 413 -31.83 -4.98 -19.45
CA PRO A 413 -30.66 -4.21 -19.80
C PRO A 413 -29.73 -4.11 -18.59
N LEU A 414 -28.45 -4.38 -18.79
CA LEU A 414 -27.41 -4.15 -17.79
C LEU A 414 -26.77 -2.81 -18.09
N GLU A 415 -26.51 -2.04 -17.04
CA GLU A 415 -25.80 -0.77 -17.16
C GLU A 415 -24.60 -0.79 -16.24
N GLY A 416 -23.54 -0.10 -16.64
CA GLY A 416 -22.34 -0.05 -15.85
C GLY A 416 -21.43 1.11 -16.19
N SER A 417 -20.26 1.10 -15.59
CA SER A 417 -19.17 2.01 -15.90
C SER A 417 -17.90 1.25 -16.25
N ILE A 418 -17.15 1.75 -17.22
CA ILE A 418 -15.81 1.28 -17.55
C ILE A 418 -14.85 2.42 -17.29
N ARG A 419 -13.78 2.18 -16.54
CA ARG A 419 -12.64 3.10 -16.41
C ARG A 419 -11.46 2.56 -17.19
N LEU A 420 -10.92 3.37 -18.09
CA LEU A 420 -9.73 3.11 -18.89
C LEU A 420 -8.61 4.02 -18.40
N TYR A 421 -7.48 3.44 -18.02
CA TYR A 421 -6.30 4.19 -17.61
C TYR A 421 -5.08 3.77 -18.46
N ASN A 422 -4.44 4.74 -19.11
CA ASN A 422 -3.23 4.54 -19.92
C ASN A 422 -2.27 5.73 -19.77
N VAL A 423 -1.03 5.45 -19.38
CA VAL A 423 0.05 6.45 -19.22
C VAL A 423 1.29 5.95 -19.92
N SER A 424 1.89 6.78 -20.77
CA SER A 424 3.18 6.47 -21.39
C SER A 424 4.03 7.71 -21.65
N HIS A 425 5.33 7.45 -21.84
CA HIS A 425 6.37 8.41 -22.17
C HIS A 425 7.20 7.85 -23.34
N GLU A 426 6.68 8.00 -24.56
CA GLU A 426 7.24 7.31 -25.72
C GLU A 426 7.97 8.26 -26.67
N THR A 427 9.21 7.87 -27.00
CA THR A 427 10.00 8.46 -28.08
C THR A 427 9.74 7.81 -29.45
N ARG A 428 9.11 6.63 -29.47
CA ARG A 428 8.75 5.88 -30.68
C ARG A 428 7.64 4.90 -30.30
N TYR A 429 6.42 5.15 -30.76
CA TYR A 429 5.30 4.26 -30.48
C TYR A 429 5.38 3.03 -31.38
N GLU A 430 5.44 1.86 -30.76
CA GLU A 430 5.34 0.54 -31.39
C GLU A 430 4.17 -0.19 -30.72
N PRO A 431 3.12 -0.63 -31.46
CA PRO A 431 1.97 -1.29 -30.88
C PRO A 431 2.38 -2.50 -30.02
N GLY A 432 2.06 -2.46 -28.73
CA GLY A 432 2.31 -3.56 -27.78
C GLY A 432 3.77 -3.76 -27.34
N ALA A 433 4.67 -2.80 -27.60
CA ALA A 433 6.11 -3.04 -27.45
C ALA A 433 6.72 -2.67 -26.08
N ASP A 434 6.07 -1.86 -25.23
CA ASP A 434 6.66 -1.44 -23.96
C ASP A 434 6.00 -2.16 -22.75
N PRO A 435 6.72 -3.04 -22.03
CA PRO A 435 6.24 -3.70 -20.81
C PRO A 435 5.99 -2.73 -19.63
N THR A 436 6.27 -1.42 -19.81
CA THR A 436 5.95 -0.37 -18.82
C THR A 436 4.59 0.31 -19.04
N VAL A 437 3.91 0.05 -20.16
CA VAL A 437 2.56 0.58 -20.42
C VAL A 437 1.55 -0.22 -19.60
N ALA A 438 1.06 0.40 -18.53
CA ALA A 438 0.07 -0.19 -17.65
C ALA A 438 -1.34 0.14 -18.15
N TYR A 439 -1.98 -0.81 -18.84
CA TYR A 439 -3.44 -0.78 -19.01
C TYR A 439 -4.06 -1.26 -17.70
N MET A 440 -4.65 -0.34 -16.94
CA MET A 440 -5.46 -0.69 -15.77
C MET A 440 -6.91 -0.37 -16.08
N TYR A 441 -7.80 -1.33 -15.85
CA TYR A 441 -9.22 -1.13 -16.06
C TYR A 441 -10.06 -1.64 -14.91
N GLN A 442 -11.23 -1.01 -14.76
CA GLN A 442 -12.25 -1.42 -13.80
C GLN A 442 -13.59 -1.37 -14.53
N VAL A 443 -14.25 -2.53 -14.62
CA VAL A 443 -15.64 -2.63 -15.08
C VAL A 443 -16.52 -2.67 -13.85
N GLY A 444 -17.32 -1.64 -13.65
CA GLY A 444 -18.42 -1.62 -12.70
C GLY A 444 -19.74 -1.87 -13.42
N TYR A 445 -20.70 -2.47 -12.75
CA TYR A 445 -22.07 -2.63 -13.25
C TYR A 445 -23.08 -2.38 -12.12
N LYS A 446 -24.23 -1.80 -12.46
CA LYS A 446 -25.39 -1.65 -11.59
C LYS A 446 -26.32 -2.84 -11.85
N LEU A 447 -26.31 -3.82 -10.94
CA LEU A 447 -27.15 -5.01 -11.11
C LEU A 447 -28.59 -4.76 -10.65
N PRO A 448 -29.58 -5.35 -11.35
CA PRO A 448 -30.97 -5.41 -10.87
C PRO A 448 -31.15 -6.34 -9.65
N ARG A 449 -30.17 -7.22 -9.37
CA ARG A 449 -30.15 -8.15 -8.23
C ARG A 449 -28.73 -8.32 -7.65
N PRO A 450 -28.47 -7.89 -6.40
CA PRO A 450 -27.14 -7.96 -5.77
C PRO A 450 -26.66 -9.40 -5.47
N ASP A 451 -27.58 -10.35 -5.36
CA ASP A 451 -27.39 -11.75 -4.96
C ASP A 451 -26.77 -12.64 -6.05
N TRP A 452 -26.71 -12.18 -7.31
CA TRP A 452 -26.19 -13.00 -8.41
C TRP A 452 -24.67 -13.00 -8.50
N PHE A 453 -23.96 -12.06 -7.88
CA PHE A 453 -22.52 -11.87 -8.09
C PHE A 453 -21.83 -11.23 -6.88
N ASP A 454 -21.60 -12.03 -5.82
CA ASP A 454 -20.79 -11.65 -4.65
C ASP A 454 -19.30 -12.06 -4.78
N GLY A 455 -18.86 -12.43 -5.99
CA GLY A 455 -17.48 -12.83 -6.26
C GLY A 455 -17.09 -14.21 -5.71
N SER A 456 -18.03 -14.93 -5.08
CA SER A 456 -17.90 -16.35 -4.78
C SER A 456 -18.53 -17.19 -5.92
N ALA A 457 -18.75 -18.49 -5.73
CA ALA A 457 -19.33 -19.43 -6.70
C ALA A 457 -20.68 -19.02 -7.35
N ALA A 458 -21.24 -17.85 -7.01
CA ALA A 458 -22.48 -17.26 -7.52
C ALA A 458 -22.47 -16.89 -9.03
N THR A 459 -21.32 -16.67 -9.67
CA THR A 459 -21.27 -16.53 -11.14
C THR A 459 -21.86 -17.76 -11.85
N ALA A 460 -21.74 -18.95 -11.23
CA ALA A 460 -22.33 -20.20 -11.70
C ALA A 460 -23.85 -20.34 -11.42
N ALA A 461 -24.45 -19.42 -10.66
CA ALA A 461 -25.90 -19.33 -10.43
C ALA A 461 -26.61 -18.29 -11.31
N ALA A 462 -25.85 -17.38 -11.95
CA ALA A 462 -26.42 -16.40 -12.87
C ALA A 462 -27.07 -17.07 -14.10
N PRO A 463 -28.22 -16.57 -14.58
CA PRO A 463 -28.83 -17.07 -15.80
C PRO A 463 -27.85 -16.99 -16.99
N PRO A 464 -27.90 -17.95 -17.95
CA PRO A 464 -26.99 -17.96 -19.10
C PRO A 464 -26.95 -16.64 -19.90
N TRP A 465 -28.10 -15.95 -20.02
CA TRP A 465 -28.19 -14.66 -20.69
C TRP A 465 -27.39 -13.57 -19.94
N ALA A 466 -27.38 -13.58 -18.61
CA ALA A 466 -26.66 -12.58 -17.81
C ALA A 466 -25.15 -12.78 -17.90
N ARG A 467 -24.67 -14.03 -17.96
CA ARG A 467 -23.25 -14.33 -18.20
C ARG A 467 -22.80 -13.84 -19.56
N THR A 468 -23.61 -14.09 -20.59
CA THR A 468 -23.33 -13.64 -21.96
C THR A 468 -23.12 -12.12 -22.00
N LEU A 469 -23.98 -11.34 -21.34
CA LEU A 469 -23.84 -9.88 -21.29
C LEU A 469 -22.61 -9.41 -20.47
N ILE A 470 -22.20 -10.16 -19.45
CA ILE A 470 -21.00 -9.86 -18.65
C ILE A 470 -19.73 -10.14 -19.46
N ASP A 471 -19.67 -11.28 -20.14
CA ASP A 471 -18.57 -11.63 -21.04
C ASP A 471 -18.46 -10.57 -22.15
N GLY A 472 -19.60 -10.11 -22.67
CA GLY A 472 -19.62 -9.01 -23.63
C GLY A 472 -19.16 -7.65 -23.08
N ALA A 473 -19.33 -7.38 -21.78
CA ALA A 473 -18.76 -6.18 -21.17
C ALA A 473 -17.22 -6.25 -21.12
N HIS A 474 -16.65 -7.46 -21.00
CA HIS A 474 -15.20 -7.66 -21.15
C HIS A 474 -14.73 -7.48 -22.59
N GLU A 475 -15.50 -7.92 -23.58
CA GLU A 475 -15.21 -7.66 -24.99
C GLU A 475 -15.34 -6.17 -25.33
N LEU A 476 -16.34 -5.48 -24.77
CA LEU A 476 -16.51 -4.03 -24.90
C LEU A 476 -15.28 -3.28 -24.38
N TYR A 477 -14.67 -3.75 -23.29
CA TYR A 477 -13.41 -3.21 -22.82
C TYR A 477 -12.28 -3.36 -23.86
N ALA A 478 -12.13 -4.53 -24.47
CA ALA A 478 -11.09 -4.74 -25.49
C ALA A 478 -11.30 -3.82 -26.69
N ALA A 479 -12.55 -3.62 -27.12
CA ALA A 479 -12.89 -2.68 -28.18
C ALA A 479 -12.59 -1.22 -27.78
N ALA A 480 -12.91 -0.82 -26.54
CA ALA A 480 -12.62 0.51 -26.02
C ALA A 480 -11.11 0.76 -25.84
N ALA A 481 -10.33 -0.26 -25.47
CA ALA A 481 -8.88 -0.19 -25.43
C ALA A 481 -8.31 0.00 -26.86
N GLY A 482 -8.90 -0.63 -27.87
CA GLY A 482 -8.58 -0.39 -29.28
C GLY A 482 -8.83 1.06 -29.72
N ALA A 483 -9.87 1.71 -29.20
CA ALA A 483 -10.10 3.14 -29.44
C ALA A 483 -9.01 4.03 -28.82
N VAL A 484 -8.54 3.72 -27.62
CA VAL A 484 -7.38 4.41 -27.01
C VAL A 484 -6.11 4.17 -27.83
N ASP A 485 -5.89 2.96 -28.32
CA ASP A 485 -4.75 2.63 -29.18
C ASP A 485 -4.77 3.44 -30.49
N ALA A 486 -5.93 3.53 -31.14
CA ALA A 486 -6.14 4.35 -32.33
C ALA A 486 -5.87 5.84 -32.06
N LEU A 487 -6.30 6.37 -30.92
CA LEU A 487 -6.00 7.73 -30.51
C LEU A 487 -4.49 7.97 -30.37
N VAL A 488 -3.78 7.05 -29.69
CA VAL A 488 -2.33 7.18 -29.48
C VAL A 488 -1.56 7.12 -30.80
N ARG A 489 -2.01 6.29 -31.76
CA ARG A 489 -1.47 6.27 -33.13
C ARG A 489 -1.67 7.60 -33.84
N GLU A 490 -2.89 8.13 -33.83
CA GLU A 490 -3.16 9.45 -34.43
C GLU A 490 -2.35 10.57 -33.77
N MET A 491 -2.21 10.52 -32.43
CA MET A 491 -1.35 11.43 -31.68
C MET A 491 0.11 11.28 -32.05
N THR A 492 0.56 10.12 -32.53
CA THR A 492 1.94 9.89 -32.93
C THR A 492 2.22 10.43 -34.34
N GLU A 493 1.24 10.31 -35.24
CA GLU A 493 1.35 10.74 -36.63
C GLU A 493 1.16 12.27 -36.82
N LYS A 494 0.29 12.90 -36.02
CA LYS A 494 -0.01 14.35 -36.06
C LYS A 494 0.96 15.23 -35.25
#